data_AF-A0A5R9E439-F1
#
_entry.id   AF-A0A5R9E439-F1
#
_cell.length_a   1.000
_cell.length_b   1.000
_cell.length_c   1.000
_cell.angle_alpha   90.00
_cell.angle_beta   90.00
_cell.angle_gamma   90.00
#
_symmetry.space_group_name_H-M   'P 1'
#
loop_
_entity.id
_entity.type
_entity.pdbx_description
1 polymer ?
#
loop_
_entity_poly.entity_id
_entity_poly.type
_entity_poly.pdbx_seq_one_letter_code
_entity_poly.pdbx_strand_id
1 'polypeptide(L)' 'MTGGIPDHVVAEVERLVGQLVELADTGIDVSGLGNGPRPGGLRRMDAAGGWFYSLVAPRDPLIIVVRIVPPFAAL' A
#
# COMPACT_ATOMS: atom_id res chain seq x y z
N MET A 1 7.11 9.25 13.34
CA MET A 1 7.39 8.11 14.24
C MET A 1 6.30 7.07 14.06
N THR A 2 6.57 6.07 13.23
CA THR A 2 5.72 4.89 13.05
C THR A 2 6.12 3.88 14.13
N GLY A 3 5.23 3.60 15.09
CA GLY A 3 5.54 2.87 16.33
C GLY A 3 6.23 1.52 16.14
N GLY A 4 7.56 1.51 16.13
CA GLY A 4 8.40 0.31 16.11
C GLY A 4 8.74 -0.26 14.73
N ILE A 5 8.35 0.40 13.63
CA ILE A 5 8.73 -0.05 12.27
C ILE A 5 10.05 0.62 11.85
N PRO A 6 11.04 -0.12 11.34
CA PRO A 6 12.29 0.47 10.84
C PRO A 6 12.04 1.47 9.71
N ASP A 7 12.77 2.59 9.71
CA ASP A 7 12.56 3.68 8.73
C ASP A 7 12.71 3.22 7.27
N HIS A 8 13.63 2.30 6.98
CA HIS A 8 13.80 1.77 5.62
C HIS A 8 12.58 0.98 5.14
N VAL A 9 11.87 0.30 6.04
CA VAL A 9 10.62 -0.40 5.71
C VAL A 9 9.52 0.62 5.41
N VAL A 10 9.47 1.71 6.18
CA VAL A 10 8.50 2.80 5.95
C VAL A 10 8.76 3.45 4.60
N ALA A 11 10.01 3.81 4.30
CA ALA A 11 10.40 4.43 3.04
C ALA A 11 10.05 3.55 1.83
N GLU A 12 10.26 2.24 1.92
CA GLU A 12 9.92 1.33 0.83
C GLU A 12 8.40 1.21 0.63
N VAL A 13 7.61 1.16 1.71
CA VAL A 13 6.14 1.18 1.60
C VAL A 13 5.65 2.51 1.05
N GLU A 14 6.22 3.64 1.48
CA GLU A 14 5.91 4.96 0.91
C GLU A 14 6.23 5.02 -0.57
N ARG A 15 7.38 4.46 -1.02
CA ARG A 15 7.74 4.36 -2.43
C ARG A 15 6.71 3.55 -3.22
N LEU A 16 6.30 2.39 -2.72
CA LEU A 16 5.31 1.52 -3.37
C LEU A 16 3.91 2.17 -3.41
N VAL A 17 3.50 2.85 -2.35
CA VAL A 17 2.22 3.57 -2.31
C VAL A 17 2.28 4.80 -3.22
N GLY A 18 3.42 5.48 -3.34
CA GLY A 18 3.65 6.55 -4.30
C GLY A 18 3.36 6.10 -5.73
N GLN A 19 3.78 4.89 -6.11
CA GLN A 19 3.46 4.32 -7.42
C GLN A 19 1.96 4.08 -7.62
N LEU A 20 1.21 3.75 -6.56
CA LEU A 20 -0.26 3.64 -6.63
C LEU A 20 -0.91 5.01 -6.82
N VAL A 21 -0.37 6.06 -6.19
CA VAL A 21 -0.84 7.43 -6.37
C VAL A 21 -0.59 7.89 -7.81
N GLU A 22 0.63 7.70 -8.33
CA GLU A 22 0.97 8.02 -9.72
C GLU A 22 0.02 7.31 -10.70
N LEU A 23 -0.31 6.05 -10.44
CA LEU A 23 -1.26 5.31 -11.27
C LEU A 23 -2.68 5.88 -11.17
N ALA A 24 -3.15 6.21 -9.97
CA ALA A 24 -4.45 6.83 -9.77
C ALA A 24 -4.57 8.19 -10.48
N ASP A 25 -3.49 8.98 -10.51
CA ASP A 25 -3.44 10.26 -11.21
C ASP A 25 -3.63 10.13 -12.73
N THR A 26 -3.39 8.94 -13.30
CA THR A 26 -3.69 8.65 -14.71
C THR A 26 -5.16 8.27 -14.96
N GLY A 27 -5.99 8.25 -13.91
CA GLY A 27 -7.40 7.86 -13.98
C GLY A 27 -7.65 6.35 -13.82
N ILE A 28 -6.63 5.57 -13.43
CA ILE A 28 -6.77 4.13 -13.19
C ILE A 28 -7.36 3.91 -11.80
N ASP A 29 -8.40 3.07 -11.72
CA ASP A 29 -8.98 2.65 -10.44
C ASP A 29 -8.03 1.68 -9.71
N VAL A 30 -7.35 2.20 -8.68
CA VAL A 30 -6.43 1.43 -7.85
C VAL A 30 -7.12 0.71 -6.68
N SER A 31 -8.43 0.92 -6.46
CA SER A 31 -9.19 0.31 -5.36
C SER A 31 -9.33 -1.21 -5.48
N GLY A 32 -9.09 -1.75 -6.68
CA GLY A 32 -9.10 -3.18 -6.97
C GLY A 32 -7.72 -3.85 -6.89
N LEU A 33 -6.62 -3.10 -6.74
CA LEU A 33 -5.27 -3.65 -6.83
C LEU A 33 -4.88 -4.44 -5.56
N GLY A 34 -4.35 -5.64 -5.77
CA GLY A 34 -3.96 -6.55 -4.71
C GLY A 34 -5.04 -7.56 -4.29
N ASN A 35 -4.70 -8.36 -3.28
CA ASN A 35 -5.46 -9.53 -2.87
C ASN A 35 -6.48 -9.18 -1.79
N GLY A 36 -7.74 -9.59 -1.96
CA GLY A 36 -8.81 -9.30 -1.00
C GLY A 36 -10.14 -9.95 -1.38
N PRO A 37 -10.96 -10.34 -0.39
CA PRO A 37 -12.13 -11.19 -0.61
C PRO A 37 -13.29 -10.47 -1.34
N ARG A 38 -13.30 -9.13 -1.37
CA ARG A 38 -14.34 -8.32 -2.03
C ARG A 38 -13.72 -7.10 -2.71
N PRO A 39 -14.25 -6.62 -3.86
CA PRO A 39 -13.82 -5.37 -4.49
C PRO A 39 -13.97 -4.16 -3.55
N GLY A 40 -13.11 -3.15 -3.70
CA GLY A 40 -13.20 -1.86 -2.98
C GLY A 40 -12.94 -1.89 -1.46
N GLY A 41 -12.66 -3.06 -0.88
CA GLY A 41 -12.27 -3.20 0.53
C GLY A 41 -10.76 -3.18 0.75
N LEU A 42 -10.33 -3.51 1.97
CA LEU A 42 -8.92 -3.64 2.33
C LEU A 42 -8.23 -4.69 1.45
N ARG A 43 -7.08 -4.33 0.87
CA ARG A 43 -6.34 -5.17 -0.09
C ARG A 43 -4.91 -5.40 0.38
N ARG A 44 -4.47 -6.65 0.29
CA ARG A 44 -3.09 -7.04 0.56
C ARG A 44 -2.24 -6.84 -0.70
N MET A 45 -1.18 -6.06 -0.56
CA MET A 45 -0.15 -5.85 -1.55
C MET A 45 1.09 -6.64 -1.13
N ASP A 46 1.48 -7.64 -1.91
CA ASP A 46 2.72 -8.39 -1.69
C ASP A 46 3.89 -7.63 -2.33
N ALA A 47 5.01 -7.49 -1.61
CA ALA A 47 6.16 -6.71 -2.06
C ALA A 47 7.48 -7.21 -1.45
N ALA A 48 8.42 -7.62 -2.31
CA ALA A 48 9.78 -8.02 -1.96
C ALA A 48 9.87 -8.93 -0.71
N GLY A 49 9.07 -9.99 -0.66
CA GLY A 49 9.02 -10.93 0.47
C GLY A 49 8.26 -10.44 1.70
N GLY A 50 7.90 -9.17 1.78
CA GLY A 50 6.94 -8.60 2.72
C GLY A 50 5.57 -8.39 2.09
N TRP A 51 4.68 -7.75 2.84
CA TRP A 51 3.36 -7.34 2.37
C TRP A 51 2.76 -6.24 3.24
N PHE A 52 1.85 -5.45 2.69
CA PHE A 52 1.07 -4.46 3.45
C PHE A 52 -0.40 -4.48 3.06
N TYR A 53 -1.26 -3.95 3.92
CA TYR A 53 -2.68 -3.73 3.61
C TYR A 53 -2.92 -2.27 3.22
N SER A 54 -3.52 -2.05 2.04
CA SER A 54 -3.98 -0.75 1.55
C SER A 54 -5.51 -0.68 1.49
N LEU A 55 -6.06 0.50 1.75
CA LEU A 55 -7.46 0.84 1.53
C LEU A 55 -7.54 2.19 0.82
N VAL A 56 -8.24 2.25 -0.30
CA VAL A 56 -8.56 3.51 -0.98
C VAL A 56 -9.82 4.08 -0.35
N ALA A 57 -9.74 5.30 0.17
CA ALA A 57 -10.91 5.99 0.72
C ALA A 57 -11.87 6.36 -0.42
N PRO A 58 -13.15 5.95 -0.40
CA PRO A 58 -14.04 6.18 -1.54
C PRO A 58 -14.44 7.65 -1.75
N ARG A 59 -14.24 8.50 -0.74
CA ARG A 59 -14.73 9.90 -0.74
C ARG A 59 -13.63 10.94 -0.74
N ASP A 60 -12.40 10.53 -0.49
CA ASP A 60 -11.25 11.40 -0.36
C ASP A 60 -10.08 10.82 -1.17
N PRO A 61 -9.22 11.64 -1.77
CA PRO A 61 -8.02 11.18 -2.50
C PRO A 61 -6.97 10.68 -1.49
N LEU A 62 -7.26 9.55 -0.84
CA LEU A 62 -6.48 9.02 0.27
C LEU A 62 -6.29 7.51 0.13
N ILE A 63 -5.03 7.08 0.20
CA ILE A 63 -4.65 5.67 0.34
C ILE A 63 -4.19 5.47 1.78
N ILE A 64 -4.85 4.56 2.50
CA ILE A 64 -4.57 4.25 3.89
C ILE A 64 -3.79 2.94 3.97
N VAL A 65 -2.63 2.97 4.60
CA VAL A 65 -1.86 1.77 4.95
C VAL A 65 -2.11 1.42 6.41
N VAL A 66 -2.66 0.23 6.68
CA VAL A 66 -3.08 -0.17 8.04
C VAL A 66 -2.14 -1.17 8.71
N ARG A 67 -1.38 -1.93 7.92
CA ARG A 67 -0.44 -2.94 8.43
C ARG A 67 0.67 -3.16 7.43
N ILE A 68 1.88 -3.28 7.95
CA ILE A 68 3.11 -3.52 7.20
C ILE A 68 3.77 -4.75 7.81
N VAL A 69 4.13 -5.73 6.99
CA VAL A 69 4.78 -6.99 7.40
C VAL A 69 6.08 -7.19 6.60
N PRO A 70 7.26 -7.03 7.23
CA PRO A 70 8.58 -7.17 6.58
C PRO A 70 8.85 -8.65 6.18
N PRO A 71 9.92 -8.98 5.41
CA PRO A 71 11.19 -8.25 5.25
C PRO A 71 11.23 -7.03 4.31
N PHE A 72 10.36 -6.89 3.30
CA PHE A 72 10.56 -5.93 2.19
C PHE A 72 12.03 -5.86 1.77
N ALA A 73 12.56 -6.99 1.33
CA ALA A 73 13.94 -7.14 0.94
C ALA A 73 14.33 -5.98 0.02
N ALA A 74 15.26 -5.15 0.49
CA ALA A 74 15.72 -3.99 -0.25
C ALA A 74 16.21 -4.46 -1.63
N LEU A 75 15.54 -3.98 -2.67
CA LEU A 75 16.03 -4.04 -4.04
C LEU A 75 16.98 -2.87 -4.27
#